data_AF-A0A7X5WQ40-F1
#
_entry.id   AF-A0A7X5WQ40-F1
#
_cell.length_a   1.000
_cell.length_b   1.000
_cell.length_c   1.000
_cell.angle_alpha   90.00
_cell.angle_beta   90.00
_cell.angle_gamma   90.00
#
_symmetry.space_group_name_H-M   'P 1'
#
loop_
_entity.id
_entity.type
_entity.pdbx_description
1 polymer ?
#
loop_
_entity_poly.entity_id
_entity_poly.type
_entity_poly.pdbx_seq_one_letter_code
_entity_poly.pdbx_strand_id
1 'polypeptide(L)' 'MAESCLDAVRWNADGLVPAIAQDAASGRVLMMAWMNRDALVETVTSGRAVYWSR' A
#
# COMPACT_ATOMS: atom_id res chain seq x y z
N MET A 1 -8.90 0.61 14.66
CA MET A 1 -9.00 -0.66 13.89
C MET A 1 -8.05 -0.75 12.69
N ALA A 2 -7.42 0.34 12.22
CA ALA A 2 -6.40 0.28 11.15
C ALA A 2 -4.97 0.06 11.66
N GLU A 3 -4.68 0.32 12.95
CA GLU A 3 -3.34 0.19 13.51
C GLU A 3 -2.78 -1.24 13.42
N SER A 4 -3.64 -2.27 13.55
CA SER A 4 -3.19 -3.66 13.57
C SER A 4 -2.63 -4.19 12.24
N CYS A 5 -3.08 -3.66 11.09
CA CYS A 5 -2.56 -4.12 9.80
C CYS A 5 -1.28 -3.37 9.40
N LEU A 6 -1.17 -2.08 9.75
CA LEU A 6 0.00 -1.26 9.46
C LEU A 6 1.24 -1.74 10.21
N ASP A 7 1.07 -2.20 11.45
CA ASP A 7 2.17 -2.70 12.29
C ASP A 7 2.67 -4.09 11.86
N ALA A 8 1.87 -4.84 11.10
CA ALA A 8 2.28 -6.11 10.52
C ALA A 8 3.13 -5.95 9.23
N VAL A 9 3.19 -4.74 8.67
CA VAL A 9 3.94 -4.47 7.42
C VAL A 9 5.44 -4.51 7.69
N ARG A 10 6.16 -5.30 6.87
CA ARG A 10 7.61 -5.31 6.86
C ARG A 10 8.13 -4.25 5.89
N TRP A 11 8.60 -3.15 6.45
CA TRP A 11 9.19 -2.04 5.72
C TRP A 11 10.64 -2.36 5.33
N ASN A 12 11.08 -1.88 4.17
CA ASN A 12 12.49 -1.93 3.78
C ASN A 12 13.31 -0.87 4.53
N ALA A 13 14.62 -0.79 4.26
CA ALA A 13 15.53 0.17 4.90
C ALA A 13 15.16 1.64 4.65
N ASP A 14 14.45 1.93 3.56
CA ASP A 14 13.99 3.27 3.19
C ASP A 14 12.60 3.60 3.76
N GLY A 15 12.01 2.70 4.57
CA GLY A 15 10.66 2.89 5.11
C GLY A 15 9.54 2.68 4.09
N LEU A 16 9.81 1.92 3.03
CA LEU A 16 8.87 1.65 1.93
C LEU A 16 8.44 0.17 1.87
N VAL A 17 7.27 -0.06 1.29
CA VAL A 17 6.75 -1.40 0.96
C VAL A 17 6.30 -1.44 -0.51
N PRO A 18 6.55 -2.53 -1.25
CA PRO A 18 5.99 -2.70 -2.58
C PRO A 18 4.49 -3.01 -2.50
N ALA A 19 3.68 -2.26 -3.23
CA ALA A 19 2.24 -2.45 -3.36
C ALA A 19 1.88 -2.92 -4.77
N ILE A 20 1.16 -4.03 -4.88
CA ILE A 20 0.65 -4.57 -6.14
C ILE A 20 -0.84 -4.26 -6.24
N ALA A 21 -1.23 -3.46 -7.22
CA ALA A 21 -2.64 -3.28 -7.54
C ALA A 21 -3.09 -4.37 -8.51
N GLN A 22 -4.20 -5.02 -8.16
CA GLN A 22 -4.77 -6.12 -8.91
C GLN A 22 -6.24 -5.80 -9.19
N ASP A 23 -6.71 -6.15 -10.39
CA ASP A 23 -8.13 -6.10 -10.69
C ASP A 23 -8.88 -7.10 -9.81
N ALA A 24 -9.89 -6.62 -9.07
CA ALA A 24 -10.57 -7.39 -8.04
C ALA A 24 -11.40 -8.56 -8.60
N ALA A 25 -11.82 -8.50 -9.87
CA ALA A 25 -12.66 -9.54 -10.48
C ALA A 25 -11.85 -10.62 -11.20
N SER A 26 -10.84 -10.20 -11.96
CA SER A 26 -10.04 -11.08 -12.82
C SER A 26 -8.74 -11.56 -12.19
N GLY A 27 -8.26 -10.90 -11.13
CA GLY A 27 -6.94 -11.16 -10.58
C GLY A 27 -5.80 -10.68 -11.49
N ARG A 28 -6.08 -9.88 -12.53
CA ARG A 28 -5.02 -9.33 -13.38
C ARG A 28 -4.20 -8.30 -12.59
N VAL A 29 -2.87 -8.45 -12.58
CA VAL A 29 -1.98 -7.42 -12.05
C VAL A 29 -2.05 -6.18 -12.94
N LEU A 30 -2.36 -5.03 -12.35
CA LEU A 30 -2.50 -3.75 -13.04
C LEU A 30 -1.22 -2.93 -12.94
N MET A 31 -0.63 -2.86 -11.75
CA MET A 31 0.59 -2.10 -11.50
C MET A 31 1.32 -2.53 -10.24
N MET A 32 2.59 -2.13 -10.14
CA MET A 32 3.39 -2.15 -8.93
C MET A 32 3.84 -0.71 -8.63
N ALA A 33 3.76 -0.30 -7.36
CA ALA A 33 4.26 0.98 -6.88
C ALA A 33 4.78 0.85 -5.44
N TRP A 34 5.39 1.93 -4.93
CA TRP A 34 5.84 2.00 -3.55
C TRP A 34 4.83 2.74 -2.68
N MET A 35 4.73 2.33 -1.41
CA MET A 35 4.02 3.07 -0.37
C MET A 35 4.96 3.28 0.82
N ASN A 36 4.93 4.47 1.41
CA ASN A 36 5.42 4.69 2.77
C ASN A 36 4.26 4.49 3.77
N ARG A 37 4.51 4.66 5.07
CA ARG A 37 3.48 4.50 6.10
C ARG A 37 2.27 5.41 5.88
N ASP A 38 2.50 6.68 5.54
CA ASP A 38 1.41 7.66 5.38
C ASP A 38 0.53 7.36 4.17
N ALA A 39 1.13 6.98 3.04
CA ALA A 39 0.40 6.57 1.84
C ALA A 39 -0.47 5.33 2.10
N LEU A 40 0.03 4.38 2.89
CA LEU A 40 -0.75 3.19 3.26
C LEU A 40 -1.88 3.53 4.25
N VAL A 41 -1.64 4.40 5.23
CA VAL A 41 -2.67 4.91 6.16
C VAL A 41 -3.79 5.61 5.39
N GLU A 42 -3.44 6.51 4.47
CA GLU A 42 -4.41 7.22 3.64
C GLU A 42 -5.17 6.26 2.73
N THR A 43 -4.51 5.24 2.18
CA THR A 43 -5.17 4.22 1.36
C THR A 43 -6.26 3.47 2.14
N VAL A 44 -5.94 3.04 3.37
CA VAL A 44 -6.91 2.34 4.24
C VAL A 44 -8.04 3.25 4.68
N THR A 45 -7.74 4.53 4.96
CA THR A 45 -8.71 5.48 5.50
C THR A 45 -9.66 6.00 4.42
N SER A 46 -9.13 6.33 3.23
CA SER A 46 -9.89 6.93 2.12
C SER A 46 -10.53 5.89 1.19
N GLY A 47 -10.04 4.64 1.20
CA GLY A 47 -10.42 3.62 0.23
C GLY A 47 -9.89 3.88 -1.19
N ARG A 48 -8.95 4.81 -1.37
CA ARG A 48 -8.32 5.13 -2.65
C ARG A 48 -6.86 4.70 -2.63
N ALA A 49 -6.36 4.11 -3.72
CA ALA A 49 -4.96 3.75 -3.80
C ALA A 49 -4.07 5.00 -3.84
N VAL A 50 -3.29 5.24 -2.78
CA VAL A 50 -2.34 6.35 -2.63
C VAL A 50 -0.93 5.79 -2.60
N TYR A 51 -0.04 6.32 -3.45
CA TYR A 51 1.33 5.83 -3.60
C TYR A 51 2.35 6.90 -3.23
N TRP A 52 3.57 6.45 -2.91
CA TRP A 52 4.72 7.31 -2.67
C TRP A 52 5.48 7.55 -3.99
N SER A 53 5.72 8.82 -4.32
CA SER A 53 6.63 9.22 -5.39
C SER A 53 7.98 9.59 -4.80
N ARG A 54 9.04 9.01 -5.35
CA ARG A 54 10.43 9.40 -5.07
C ARG A 54 10.84 10.64 -5.87
#